data_AF-A0A9E2Y9A1-F1
#
_entry.id   AF-A0A9E2Y9A1-F1
#
_cell.length_a   1.000
_cell.length_b   1.000
_cell.length_c   1.000
_cell.angle_alpha   90.00
_cell.angle_beta   90.00
_cell.angle_gamma   90.00
#
_symmetry.space_group_name_H-M   'P 1'
#
loop_
_entity.id
_entity.type
_entity.pdbx_description
1 polymer ?
#
loop_
_entity_poly.entity_id
_entity_poly.type
_entity_poly.pdbx_seq_one_letter_code
_entity_poly.pdbx_strand_id
1 'polypeptide(L)'
;MPTMVIVLAAALLPSVVAAAPCTQETLTVEGAPVTIGYCVSGTPRPNGSEETVVPVVATYAGPGGSLHPAIDLHFIAGESISRVLQSVDLRALGLTGTLHLTLAYSRGLVRLEGALLTPGAITIK
;
A
#
# COMPACT_ATOMS: atom_id res chain seq x y z
N MET A 1 61.73 7.21 -24.83
CA MET A 1 60.26 7.24 -25.07
C MET A 1 59.59 6.47 -23.93
N PRO A 2 59.00 7.11 -22.91
CA PRO A 2 58.30 6.38 -21.87
C PRO A 2 56.82 6.21 -22.24
N THR A 3 56.37 4.96 -22.24
CA THR A 3 54.99 4.54 -22.52
C THR A 3 54.14 4.73 -21.26
N MET A 4 53.15 5.62 -21.33
CA MET A 4 52.24 5.91 -20.22
C MET A 4 51.02 4.98 -20.30
N VAL A 5 50.86 4.11 -19.31
CA VAL A 5 49.71 3.18 -19.20
C VAL A 5 48.66 3.82 -18.29
N ILE A 6 47.48 4.11 -18.84
CA ILE A 6 46.33 4.65 -18.09
C ILE A 6 45.44 3.48 -17.67
N VAL A 7 45.34 3.23 -16.36
CA VAL A 7 44.44 2.24 -15.77
C VAL A 7 43.10 2.91 -15.51
N LEU A 8 42.06 2.49 -16.24
CA LEU A 8 40.70 3.00 -16.09
C LEU A 8 39.97 2.17 -15.02
N ALA A 9 39.84 2.71 -13.81
CA ALA A 9 39.06 2.10 -12.74
C ALA A 9 37.56 2.33 -12.99
N ALA A 10 36.85 1.29 -13.45
CA ALA A 10 35.41 1.30 -13.57
C ALA A 10 34.77 1.12 -12.19
N ALA A 11 34.22 2.21 -11.62
CA ALA A 11 33.43 2.15 -10.41
C ALA A 11 32.05 1.55 -10.71
N LEU A 12 31.82 0.31 -10.27
CA LEU A 12 30.49 -0.31 -10.23
C LEU A 12 29.69 0.34 -9.09
N LEU A 13 28.87 1.34 -9.40
CA LEU A 13 27.88 1.86 -8.45
C LEU A 13 26.75 0.83 -8.31
N PRO A 14 26.37 0.42 -7.08
CA PRO A 14 25.22 -0.45 -6.88
C PRO A 14 23.96 0.25 -7.36
N SER A 15 23.24 -0.38 -8.28
CA SER A 15 21.92 0.04 -8.73
C SER A 15 20.96 0.02 -7.54
N VAL A 16 20.69 1.19 -6.98
CA VAL A 16 19.66 1.40 -5.97
C VAL A 16 18.31 1.18 -6.66
N VAL A 17 17.76 -0.02 -6.50
CA VAL A 17 16.35 -0.28 -6.85
C VAL A 17 15.53 0.65 -5.96
N ALA A 18 14.86 1.64 -6.55
CA ALA A 18 13.96 2.52 -5.81
C ALA A 18 12.91 1.64 -5.11
N ALA A 19 12.84 1.74 -3.78
CA ALA A 19 11.81 1.03 -3.02
C ALA A 19 10.43 1.48 -3.52
N ALA A 20 9.52 0.52 -3.67
CA ALA A 20 8.13 0.82 -4.05
C ALA A 20 7.52 1.84 -3.08
N PRO A 21 6.71 2.80 -3.55
CA PRO A 21 6.07 3.77 -2.69
C PRO A 21 5.05 3.05 -1.79
N CYS A 22 5.36 3.02 -0.50
CA CYS A 22 4.60 2.32 0.52
C CYS A 22 4.07 3.30 1.58
N THR A 23 2.88 3.02 2.09
CA THR A 23 2.38 3.62 3.32
C THR A 23 2.11 2.52 4.35
N GLN A 24 2.20 2.89 5.62
CA GLN A 24 1.88 2.00 6.73
C GLN A 24 1.28 2.83 7.87
N GLU A 25 0.25 2.29 8.50
CA GLU A 25 -0.44 2.87 9.64
C GLU A 25 -0.85 1.78 10.63
N THR A 26 -0.83 2.11 11.93
CA THR A 26 -1.31 1.20 12.98
C THR A 26 -2.57 1.78 13.60
N LEU A 27 -3.64 0.99 13.59
CA LEU A 27 -4.92 1.28 14.20
C LEU A 27 -5.09 0.49 15.49
N THR A 28 -5.97 0.94 16.38
CA THR A 28 -6.41 0.15 17.54
C THR A 28 -7.80 -0.38 17.28
N VAL A 29 -7.94 -1.71 17.20
CA VAL A 29 -9.21 -2.41 16.95
C VAL A 29 -9.51 -3.30 18.15
N GLU A 30 -10.62 -3.05 18.83
CA GLU A 30 -11.00 -3.79 20.06
C GLU A 30 -9.89 -3.83 21.13
N GLY A 31 -9.06 -2.78 21.20
CA GLY A 31 -7.91 -2.70 22.11
C GLY A 31 -6.63 -3.40 21.62
N ALA A 32 -6.67 -4.07 20.48
CA ALA A 32 -5.51 -4.69 19.84
C ALA A 32 -4.91 -3.80 18.75
N PRO A 33 -3.56 -3.75 18.61
CA PRO A 33 -2.93 -3.05 17.51
C PRO A 33 -3.08 -3.84 16.20
N VAL A 34 -3.57 -3.18 15.16
CA VAL A 34 -3.66 -3.70 13.80
C VAL A 34 -2.86 -2.79 12.87
N THR A 35 -1.80 -3.33 12.27
CA THR A 35 -0.98 -2.61 11.30
C THR A 35 -1.48 -2.89 9.89
N ILE A 36 -1.67 -1.82 9.13
CA ILE A 36 -2.16 -1.82 7.75
C ILE A 36 -1.12 -1.12 6.88
N GLY A 37 -0.73 -1.74 5.78
CA GLY A 37 0.20 -1.15 4.82
C GLY A 37 -0.24 -1.35 3.39
N TYR A 38 0.13 -0.43 2.52
CA TYR A 38 -0.12 -0.50 1.09
C TYR A 38 1.14 -0.09 0.33
N CYS A 39 1.67 -1.02 -0.46
CA CYS A 39 2.78 -0.78 -1.37
C CYS A 39 2.29 -0.86 -2.81
N VAL A 40 2.49 0.18 -3.61
CA VAL A 40 2.19 0.11 -5.05
C VAL A 40 3.18 -0.87 -5.70
N SER A 41 2.66 -1.97 -6.24
CA SER A 41 3.48 -3.10 -6.70
C SER A 41 3.78 -3.09 -8.20
N GLY A 42 3.19 -2.15 -8.94
CA GLY A 42 3.40 -1.98 -10.37
C GLY A 42 2.91 -0.63 -10.87
N THR A 43 3.03 -0.40 -12.17
CA THR A 43 2.61 0.87 -12.78
C THR A 43 1.08 0.97 -12.77
N PRO A 44 0.50 2.06 -12.22
CA PRO A 44 -0.92 2.35 -12.39
C PRO A 44 -1.30 2.37 -13.87
N ARG A 45 -2.42 1.73 -14.20
CA ARG A 45 -2.86 1.57 -15.58
C ARG A 45 -4.29 2.11 -15.76
N PRO A 46 -4.58 2.83 -16.85
CA PRO A 46 -5.95 3.21 -17.14
C PRO A 46 -6.80 1.97 -17.42
N ASN A 47 -8.05 2.01 -16.98
CA ASN A 47 -9.09 1.05 -17.36
C ASN A 47 -10.26 1.84 -17.97
N GLY A 48 -10.23 2.00 -19.29
CA GLY A 48 -11.12 2.95 -19.97
C GLY A 48 -10.74 4.41 -19.71
N SER A 49 -11.70 5.33 -19.86
CA SER A 49 -11.49 6.78 -19.71
C SER A 49 -11.72 7.29 -18.28
N GLU A 50 -12.41 6.52 -17.44
CA GLU A 50 -12.92 6.99 -16.15
C GLU A 50 -12.23 6.34 -14.95
N GLU A 51 -11.40 5.32 -15.15
CA GLU A 51 -10.82 4.54 -14.07
C GLU A 51 -9.30 4.38 -14.25
N THR A 52 -8.59 4.40 -13.13
CA THR A 52 -7.18 4.03 -12.99
C THR A 52 -7.07 2.88 -12.01
N VAL A 53 -6.49 1.77 -12.47
CA VAL A 53 -6.21 0.59 -11.66
C VAL A 53 -4.80 0.70 -11.09
N VAL A 54 -4.70 0.65 -9.77
CA VAL A 54 -3.46 0.72 -9.01
C VAL A 54 -3.19 -0.65 -8.40
N PRO A 55 -2.24 -1.44 -8.94
CA PRO A 55 -1.85 -2.70 -8.33
C PRO A 55 -1.11 -2.43 -7.02
N VAL A 56 -1.53 -3.07 -5.93
CA VAL A 56 -0.89 -2.94 -4.62
C VAL A 56 -0.69 -4.28 -3.95
N VAL A 57 0.36 -4.37 -3.15
CA VAL A 57 0.48 -5.39 -2.10
C VAL A 57 0.03 -4.73 -0.79
N ALA A 58 -1.10 -5.20 -0.26
CA ALA A 58 -1.56 -4.79 1.05
C ALA A 58 -0.89 -5.65 2.12
N THR A 59 -0.70 -5.09 3.30
CA THR A 59 -0.21 -5.79 4.50
C THR A 59 -1.22 -5.56 5.60
N TYR A 60 -1.67 -6.64 6.24
CA TYR A 60 -2.51 -6.58 7.43
C TYR A 60 -1.88 -7.44 8.50
N ALA A 61 -1.54 -6.86 9.65
CA ALA A 61 -0.92 -7.58 10.76
C ALA A 61 -1.64 -7.26 12.07
N GLY A 62 -1.88 -8.29 12.88
CA GLY A 62 -2.54 -8.18 14.18
C GLY A 62 -2.08 -9.30 15.12
N PRO A 63 -2.74 -9.46 16.28
CA PRO A 63 -2.32 -10.42 17.31
C PRO A 63 -2.27 -11.88 16.83
N GLY A 64 -3.14 -12.26 15.91
CA GLY A 64 -3.25 -13.63 15.40
C GLY A 64 -2.37 -13.95 14.20
N GLY A 65 -1.69 -12.95 13.60
CA GLY A 65 -0.83 -13.17 12.44
C GLY A 65 -0.79 -12.00 11.47
N SER A 66 -0.31 -12.28 10.26
CA SER A 66 -0.23 -11.29 9.18
C SER A 66 -0.64 -11.87 7.82
N LEU A 67 -1.15 -10.99 6.96
CA LEU A 67 -1.62 -11.28 5.61
C LEU A 67 -1.01 -10.26 4.65
N HIS A 68 -0.66 -10.72 3.45
CA HIS A 68 -0.01 -9.87 2.44
C HIS A 68 -0.65 -10.05 1.05
N PRO A 69 -1.95 -9.73 0.87
CA PRO A 69 -2.61 -9.97 -0.42
C PRO A 69 -2.17 -8.96 -1.47
N ALA A 70 -1.95 -9.44 -2.70
CA ALA A 70 -1.88 -8.60 -3.89
C ALA A 70 -3.31 -8.32 -4.37
N ILE A 71 -3.63 -7.05 -4.57
CA ILE A 71 -4.97 -6.58 -4.96
C ILE A 71 -4.85 -5.46 -5.99
N ASP A 72 -5.87 -5.32 -6.83
CA ASP A 72 -6.04 -4.16 -7.70
C ASP A 72 -7.02 -3.18 -7.04
N LEU A 73 -6.59 -1.93 -6.84
CA LEU A 73 -7.45 -0.86 -6.35
C LEU A 73 -7.92 -0.01 -7.52
N HIS A 74 -9.22 0.23 -7.58
CA HIS A 74 -9.87 0.92 -8.68
C HIS A 74 -10.24 2.34 -8.26
N PHE A 75 -9.58 3.34 -8.87
CA PHE A 75 -9.76 4.75 -8.58
C PHE A 75 -10.38 5.46 -9.79
N ILE A 76 -11.24 6.44 -9.55
CA ILE A 76 -11.76 7.34 -10.59
C ILE A 76 -10.60 8.19 -11.15
N ALA A 77 -10.46 8.19 -12.48
CA ALA A 77 -9.44 8.92 -13.22
C ALA A 77 -9.74 10.43 -13.28
N GLY A 78 -8.70 11.25 -13.35
CA GLY A 78 -8.83 12.72 -13.47
C GLY A 78 -9.19 13.45 -12.17
N GLU A 79 -9.57 12.72 -11.11
CA GLU A 79 -9.80 13.29 -9.80
C GLU A 79 -8.49 13.59 -9.06
N SER A 80 -8.46 14.74 -8.38
CA SER A 80 -7.29 15.15 -7.58
C SER A 80 -7.12 14.31 -6.31
N ILE A 81 -8.24 13.78 -5.77
CA ILE A 81 -8.28 12.79 -4.69
C ILE A 81 -9.40 11.81 -5.02
N SER A 82 -9.02 10.62 -5.49
CA SER A 82 -9.96 9.53 -5.68
C SER A 82 -9.95 8.59 -4.48
N ARG A 83 -11.13 8.11 -4.06
CA ARG A 83 -11.31 7.23 -2.91
C ARG A 83 -11.88 5.87 -3.31
N VAL A 84 -11.42 4.82 -2.66
CA VAL A 84 -11.95 3.46 -2.80
C VAL A 84 -12.22 2.87 -1.43
N LEU A 85 -13.28 2.07 -1.33
CA LEU A 85 -13.59 1.31 -0.12
C LEU A 85 -13.03 -0.10 -0.24
N GLN A 86 -12.31 -0.54 0.78
CA GLN A 86 -11.83 -1.91 0.91
C GLN A 86 -12.39 -2.52 2.19
N SER A 87 -12.76 -3.80 2.16
CA SER A 87 -13.20 -4.53 3.35
C SER A 87 -12.23 -5.65 3.66
N VAL A 88 -11.89 -5.80 4.94
CA VAL A 88 -10.95 -6.81 5.45
C VAL A 88 -11.62 -7.58 6.57
N ASP A 89 -11.77 -8.89 6.38
CA ASP A 89 -12.20 -9.78 7.46
C ASP A 89 -11.06 -9.96 8.47
N LEU A 90 -11.33 -9.66 9.73
CA LEU A 90 -10.31 -9.62 10.77
C LEU A 90 -10.06 -10.99 11.42
N ARG A 91 -10.81 -12.03 11.06
CA ARG A 91 -10.67 -13.38 11.64
C ARG A 91 -9.27 -13.95 11.47
N ALA A 92 -8.66 -13.74 10.31
CA ALA A 92 -7.30 -14.19 10.03
C ALA A 92 -6.21 -13.39 10.77
N LEU A 93 -6.58 -12.28 11.42
CA LEU A 93 -5.71 -11.50 12.31
C LEU A 93 -5.96 -11.80 13.80
N GLY A 94 -6.79 -12.81 14.10
CA GLY A 94 -7.16 -13.17 15.48
C GLY A 94 -8.15 -12.22 16.14
N LEU A 95 -8.89 -11.43 15.35
CA LEU A 95 -9.88 -10.46 15.83
C LEU A 95 -11.27 -10.77 15.25
N THR A 96 -12.31 -10.12 15.76
CA THR A 96 -13.68 -10.31 15.29
C THR A 96 -14.11 -9.14 14.41
N GLY A 97 -14.99 -9.41 13.44
CA GLY A 97 -15.59 -8.39 12.59
C GLY A 97 -14.86 -8.13 11.28
N THR A 98 -15.29 -7.06 10.63
CA THR A 98 -14.80 -6.60 9.33
C THR A 98 -14.39 -5.15 9.45
N LEU A 99 -13.20 -4.82 8.96
CA LEU A 99 -12.72 -3.46 8.88
C LEU A 99 -12.97 -2.92 7.47
N HIS A 100 -13.82 -1.90 7.37
CA HIS A 100 -14.05 -1.14 6.14
C HIS A 100 -13.10 0.06 6.11
N LEU A 101 -12.24 0.10 5.11
CA LEU A 101 -11.17 1.06 4.94
C LEU A 101 -11.51 1.99 3.78
N THR A 102 -11.36 3.29 3.99
CA THR A 102 -11.41 4.29 2.93
C THR A 102 -9.99 4.65 2.54
N LEU A 103 -9.62 4.34 1.30
CA LEU A 103 -8.28 4.55 0.78
C LEU A 103 -8.31 5.66 -0.26
N ALA A 104 -7.30 6.53 -0.26
CA ALA A 104 -7.10 7.53 -1.29
C ALA A 104 -5.81 7.29 -2.04
N TYR A 105 -5.82 7.51 -3.36
CA TYR A 105 -4.60 7.45 -4.18
C TYR A 105 -4.19 8.85 -4.62
N SER A 106 -2.99 9.26 -4.24
CA SER A 106 -2.42 10.55 -4.62
C SER A 106 -0.90 10.50 -4.65
N ARG A 107 -0.28 11.20 -5.60
CA ARG A 107 1.19 11.31 -5.72
C ARG A 107 1.92 9.96 -5.72
N GLY A 108 1.33 8.93 -6.31
CA GLY A 108 1.92 7.59 -6.36
C GLY A 108 1.79 6.77 -5.07
N LEU A 109 1.04 7.25 -4.08
CA LEU A 109 0.86 6.60 -2.78
C LEU A 109 -0.63 6.31 -2.54
N VAL A 110 -0.92 5.13 -2.00
CA VAL A 110 -2.23 4.82 -1.42
C VAL A 110 -2.19 5.16 0.06
N ARG A 111 -3.13 5.95 0.55
CA ARG A 111 -3.21 6.39 1.94
C ARG A 111 -4.52 5.91 2.55
N LEU A 112 -4.46 5.49 3.80
CA LEU A 112 -5.65 5.23 4.60
C LEU A 112 -6.23 6.57 5.08
N GLU A 113 -7.46 6.88 4.69
CA GLU A 113 -8.15 8.11 5.11
C GLU A 113 -9.16 7.85 6.22
N GLY A 114 -9.80 6.69 6.24
CA GLY A 114 -10.77 6.33 7.27
C GLY A 114 -10.88 4.83 7.48
N ALA A 115 -11.36 4.44 8.66
CA ALA A 115 -11.54 3.04 9.02
C ALA A 115 -12.77 2.88 9.92
N LEU A 116 -13.62 1.91 9.58
CA LEU A 116 -14.86 1.62 10.29
C LEU A 116 -14.96 0.12 10.55
N LEU A 117 -15.16 -0.26 11.82
CA LEU A 117 -15.32 -1.64 12.25
C LEU A 117 -16.81 -2.03 12.25
N THR A 118 -17.12 -3.17 11.63
CA THR A 118 -18.43 -3.82 11.72
C THR A 118 -18.30 -5.21 12.34
N PRO A 119 -19.35 -5.71 13.03
CA PRO A 119 -20.62 -5.04 13.34
C PRO A 119 -20.46 -3.90 14.36
N GLY A 120 -21.45 -2.99 14.42
CA GLY A 120 -21.47 -1.87 15.38
C GLY A 120 -21.09 -0.50 14.78
N ALA A 121 -20.59 -0.47 13.54
CA ALA A 121 -20.23 0.77 12.82
C ALA A 121 -19.32 1.70 13.63
N ILE A 122 -18.35 1.12 14.32
CA ILE A 122 -17.44 1.84 15.21
C ILE A 122 -16.39 2.52 14.33
N THR A 123 -16.35 3.84 14.38
CA THR A 123 -15.29 4.60 13.67
C THR A 123 -13.97 4.40 14.42
N ILE A 124 -12.98 3.88 13.70
CA ILE A 124 -11.62 3.69 14.19
C ILE A 124 -10.74 4.89 13.78
N LYS A 125 -11.00 5.45 12.59
CA LYS A 125 -10.32 6.61 12.02
C LYS A 125 -11.28 7.38 11.12
#